data_AF-A0A7S2LRU8-F1
#
_entry.id   AF-A0A7S2LRU8-F1
#
_cell.length_a   1.000
_cell.length_b   1.000
_cell.length_c   1.000
_cell.angle_alpha   90.00
_cell.angle_beta   90.00
_cell.angle_gamma   90.00
#
_symmetry.space_group_name_H-M   'P 1'
#
loop_
_entity.id
_entity.type
_entity.pdbx_description
1 polymer ?
#
loop_
_entity_poly.entity_id
_entity_poly.type
_entity_poly.pdbx_seq_one_letter_code
_entity_poly.pdbx_strand_id
1 'polypeptide(L)'
;MASHDGAGARRQADFVRGPALAVAGGGLRGSAVPTGITSGLLAAAHGMRPSEGPPTLQGTGIYARFASVASVSGGSWFCASLIYSEGFVQLVEDMAASPADAERLFQSRWTTPWLATTDVDSPCVKLFAWLAKQSGAAWLSQDILSIGYLWKTGKTWTNFTLNMFQSTAGIDMSTVLGSPPRPWAKGKAWLIGHVLTTPSLQDKHHVELCEQAMPQRSITQYVSGSPGLSVFTPAIYSFVLGSDDAQAPVPYVAACALPPASLWHYEGTVQSVSRWCCGGAEERYASKAPTNCFSNVERGARDLPVVSCAAASSAAAGVQTILNARHALSVDTAGGDFAVWQGSGPAGESFERAANQVRRANAPGGVDQAALDGLAGGAVRAAIDGGNADPIGIASAVRAGAREVVAYLNTNASDTPTDLSVLFTGGSAPFAPKAHPIFSDTADDMMTKYAKFPKIKKCPGASFLKAISVGTLVVTTVDNDLWGIPGHIVVTLHLIGVASSVTMGGTEDLHDYGTLVREVAQAFAAPNNADLVRGTVMPWFLGDPTPASEAPTDAPGSHSASEAETERASDA
;
A
#
# COMPACT_ATOMS: atom_id res chain seq x y z
N MET A 1 17.95 13.57 31.95
CA MET A 1 18.07 12.46 30.99
C MET A 1 17.51 12.87 29.64
N ALA A 2 18.19 13.79 28.95
CA ALA A 2 17.82 14.24 27.61
C ALA A 2 19.14 14.40 26.84
N SER A 3 19.42 13.52 25.87
CA SER A 3 20.38 13.78 24.76
C SER A 3 20.68 12.59 23.81
N HIS A 4 20.03 11.43 23.87
CA HIS A 4 20.29 10.35 22.87
C HIS A 4 19.24 10.20 21.75
N ASP A 5 18.03 10.75 21.87
CA ASP A 5 16.98 10.59 20.85
C ASP A 5 17.13 11.50 19.62
N GLY A 6 17.89 12.60 19.73
CA GLY A 6 17.95 13.63 18.67
C GLY A 6 18.77 13.24 17.43
N ALA A 7 19.78 12.37 17.57
CA ALA A 7 20.65 11.98 16.46
C ALA A 7 20.05 10.85 15.61
N GLY A 8 19.35 9.89 16.23
CA GLY A 8 18.63 8.82 15.53
C GLY A 8 17.43 9.36 14.74
N ALA A 9 16.62 10.23 15.35
CA ALA A 9 15.47 10.85 14.70
C ALA A 9 15.84 11.72 13.48
N ARG A 10 16.99 12.41 13.52
CA ARG A 10 17.50 13.18 12.37
C ARG A 10 17.90 12.28 11.20
N ARG A 11 18.59 11.15 11.44
CA ARG A 11 18.95 10.21 10.37
C ARG A 11 17.73 9.52 9.75
N GLN A 12 16.72 9.16 10.54
CA GLN A 12 15.50 8.53 10.02
C GLN A 12 14.69 9.48 9.11
N ALA A 13 14.67 10.78 9.42
CA ALA A 13 13.98 11.78 8.62
C ALA A 13 14.63 12.00 7.22
N ASP A 14 15.93 11.75 7.07
CA ASP A 14 16.63 11.95 5.79
C ASP A 14 16.24 10.90 4.74
N PHE A 15 15.84 9.69 5.16
CA PHE A 15 15.44 8.61 4.25
C PHE A 15 14.07 8.80 3.58
N VAL A 16 13.27 9.77 4.03
CA VAL A 16 11.88 9.96 3.57
C VAL A 16 11.62 11.34 2.97
N ARG A 17 12.52 12.32 3.15
CA ARG A 17 12.34 13.71 2.69
C ARG A 17 12.69 13.96 1.22
N GLY A 18 13.31 13.01 0.53
CA GLY A 18 13.61 13.12 -0.90
C GLY A 18 12.39 12.84 -1.80
N PRO A 19 12.60 12.80 -3.13
CA PRO A 19 11.56 12.42 -4.07
C PRO A 19 10.99 11.04 -3.76
N ALA A 20 9.69 10.88 -3.91
CA ALA A 20 8.99 9.61 -3.68
C ALA A 20 8.39 9.05 -4.97
N LEU A 21 8.38 7.73 -5.10
CA LEU A 21 7.58 7.02 -6.10
C LEU A 21 6.29 6.54 -5.43
N ALA A 22 5.11 6.94 -5.91
CA ALA A 22 3.82 6.45 -5.45
C ALA A 22 3.22 5.48 -6.47
N VAL A 23 2.81 4.29 -6.03
CA VAL A 23 2.26 3.23 -6.91
C VAL A 23 0.85 2.89 -6.48
N ALA A 24 -0.12 3.23 -7.35
CA ALA A 24 -1.53 3.08 -7.02
C ALA A 24 -2.00 1.64 -6.85
N GLY A 25 -3.01 1.50 -5.99
CA GLY A 25 -3.87 0.34 -5.90
C GLY A 25 -4.70 0.13 -7.16
N GLY A 26 -5.39 -0.99 -7.26
CA GLY A 26 -6.01 -1.40 -8.52
C GLY A 26 -6.13 -2.90 -8.71
N GLY A 27 -6.09 -3.69 -7.64
CA GLY A 27 -5.97 -5.15 -7.74
C GLY A 27 -4.88 -5.57 -8.73
N LEU A 28 -5.22 -6.45 -9.65
CA LEU A 28 -4.27 -6.99 -10.63
C LEU A 28 -3.81 -5.95 -11.65
N ARG A 29 -4.68 -5.01 -12.02
CA ARG A 29 -4.29 -3.89 -12.88
C ARG A 29 -3.28 -2.99 -12.19
N GLY A 30 -3.45 -2.77 -10.89
CA GLY A 30 -2.51 -2.04 -10.04
C GLY A 30 -1.13 -2.69 -9.94
N SER A 31 -0.99 -3.98 -10.28
CA SER A 31 0.30 -4.66 -10.40
C SER A 31 0.82 -4.72 -11.85
N ALA A 32 -0.07 -4.99 -12.82
CA ALA A 32 0.27 -5.11 -14.24
C ALA A 32 0.71 -3.78 -14.87
N VAL A 33 0.00 -2.68 -14.59
CA VAL A 33 0.33 -1.34 -15.12
C VAL A 33 1.74 -0.90 -14.72
N PRO A 34 2.13 -0.85 -13.42
CA PRO A 34 3.48 -0.43 -13.05
C PRO A 34 4.56 -1.40 -13.55
N THR A 35 4.23 -2.69 -13.73
CA THR A 35 5.14 -3.65 -14.40
C THR A 35 5.44 -3.22 -15.83
N GLY A 36 4.41 -2.89 -16.61
CA GLY A 36 4.56 -2.38 -17.98
C GLY A 36 5.28 -1.03 -18.05
N ILE A 37 4.93 -0.08 -17.15
CA ILE A 37 5.61 1.23 -17.07
C ILE A 37 7.09 1.03 -16.79
N THR A 38 7.45 0.23 -15.78
CA THR A 38 8.84 -0.01 -15.37
C THR A 38 9.65 -0.62 -16.52
N SER A 39 9.13 -1.67 -17.15
CA SER A 39 9.76 -2.32 -18.29
C SER A 39 9.99 -1.33 -19.46
N GLY A 40 8.98 -0.55 -19.82
CA GLY A 40 9.08 0.43 -20.89
C GLY A 40 10.04 1.58 -20.58
N LEU A 41 10.06 2.08 -19.34
CA LEU A 41 11.01 3.10 -18.89
C LEU A 41 12.45 2.59 -18.88
N LEU A 42 12.68 1.33 -18.48
CA LEU A 42 13.99 0.69 -18.56
C LEU A 42 14.50 0.64 -20.01
N ALA A 43 13.65 0.20 -20.94
CA ALA A 43 13.98 0.17 -22.36
C ALA A 43 14.33 1.57 -22.89
N ALA A 44 13.52 2.57 -22.52
CA ALA A 44 13.76 3.96 -22.92
C ALA A 44 15.04 4.54 -22.33
N ALA A 45 15.33 4.29 -21.05
CA ALA A 45 16.52 4.77 -20.36
C ALA A 45 17.80 4.15 -20.92
N HIS A 46 17.78 2.84 -21.20
CA HIS A 46 18.89 2.15 -21.85
C HIS A 46 19.11 2.67 -23.28
N GLY A 47 18.05 2.98 -24.03
CA GLY A 47 18.16 3.64 -25.34
C GLY A 47 18.74 5.05 -25.29
N MET A 48 18.72 5.74 -24.14
CA MET A 48 19.38 7.05 -23.94
C MET A 48 20.86 6.91 -23.57
N ARG A 49 21.22 5.85 -22.84
CA ARG A 49 22.59 5.57 -22.38
C ARG A 49 22.87 4.07 -22.55
N PRO A 50 23.17 3.61 -23.78
CA PRO A 50 23.43 2.20 -24.01
C PRO A 50 24.64 1.76 -23.19
N SER A 51 24.45 0.80 -22.30
CA SER A 51 25.51 0.10 -21.58
C SER A 51 25.89 -1.18 -22.34
N GLU A 52 27.05 -1.76 -22.04
CA GLU A 52 27.36 -3.12 -22.46
C GLU A 52 26.38 -4.09 -21.77
N GLY A 53 25.44 -4.67 -22.53
CA GLY A 53 24.48 -5.66 -22.04
C GLY A 53 23.02 -5.19 -22.02
N PRO A 54 22.08 -6.05 -21.59
CA PRO A 54 20.65 -5.76 -21.57
C PRO A 54 20.29 -4.67 -20.52
N PRO A 55 19.14 -3.99 -20.66
CA PRO A 55 18.66 -3.02 -19.69
C PRO A 55 18.43 -3.66 -18.32
N THR A 56 19.00 -3.08 -17.27
CA THR A 56 18.78 -3.49 -15.88
C THR A 56 18.30 -2.33 -15.02
N LEU A 57 17.56 -2.61 -13.94
CA LEU A 57 17.14 -1.62 -12.94
C LEU A 57 18.34 -0.90 -12.33
N GLN A 58 19.37 -1.66 -11.98
CA GLN A 58 20.59 -1.11 -11.40
C GLN A 58 21.38 -0.30 -12.43
N GLY A 59 21.56 -0.82 -13.65
CA GLY A 59 22.40 -0.19 -14.68
C GLY A 59 21.79 1.09 -15.25
N THR A 60 20.47 1.17 -15.35
CA THR A 60 19.78 2.37 -15.87
C THR A 60 19.60 3.46 -14.81
N GLY A 61 19.52 3.07 -13.54
CA GLY A 61 19.34 3.98 -12.41
C GLY A 61 17.97 4.66 -12.36
N ILE A 62 16.94 4.15 -13.07
CA ILE A 62 15.62 4.82 -13.15
C ILE A 62 14.95 5.03 -11.79
N TYR A 63 15.31 4.24 -10.77
CA TYR A 63 14.80 4.42 -9.41
C TYR A 63 15.83 4.96 -8.42
N ALA A 64 17.03 5.32 -8.86
CA ALA A 64 18.13 5.70 -7.98
C ALA A 64 17.80 6.93 -7.12
N ARG A 65 17.19 7.96 -7.70
CA ARG A 65 16.92 9.25 -7.02
C ARG A 65 15.84 9.21 -5.93
N PHE A 66 14.97 8.21 -5.92
CA PHE A 66 13.87 8.17 -4.97
C PHE A 66 14.38 7.81 -3.57
N ALA A 67 14.03 8.62 -2.58
CA ALA A 67 14.28 8.33 -1.17
C ALA A 67 13.28 7.29 -0.65
N SER A 68 12.04 7.33 -1.15
CA SER A 68 10.98 6.43 -0.72
C SER A 68 10.13 5.91 -1.88
N VAL A 69 9.48 4.77 -1.63
CA VAL A 69 8.44 4.20 -2.48
C VAL A 69 7.20 4.05 -1.62
N ALA A 70 6.09 4.66 -2.01
CA ALA A 70 4.78 4.47 -1.40
C ALA A 70 3.92 3.57 -2.28
N SER A 71 3.22 2.62 -1.69
CA SER A 71 2.40 1.67 -2.44
C SER A 71 1.11 1.34 -1.72
N VAL A 72 0.07 1.05 -2.52
CA VAL A 72 -1.27 0.73 -2.04
C VAL A 72 -1.81 -0.46 -2.83
N SER A 73 -2.49 -1.39 -2.16
CA SER A 73 -3.21 -2.52 -2.77
C SER A 73 -2.39 -3.27 -3.83
N GLY A 74 -2.88 -3.37 -5.08
CA GLY A 74 -2.13 -3.95 -6.21
C GLY A 74 -0.73 -3.39 -6.42
N GLY A 75 -0.52 -2.10 -6.16
CA GLY A 75 0.80 -1.48 -6.20
C GLY A 75 1.75 -2.05 -5.14
N SER A 76 1.23 -2.44 -3.96
CA SER A 76 2.00 -3.12 -2.93
C SER A 76 2.43 -4.54 -3.36
N TRP A 77 1.64 -5.22 -4.20
CA TRP A 77 2.04 -6.50 -4.80
C TRP A 77 3.20 -6.33 -5.78
N PHE A 78 3.12 -5.31 -6.64
CA PHE A 78 4.20 -4.95 -7.55
C PHE A 78 5.48 -4.58 -6.78
N CYS A 79 5.38 -3.68 -5.81
CA CYS A 79 6.54 -3.23 -5.02
C CYS A 79 7.19 -4.39 -4.25
N ALA A 80 6.40 -5.23 -3.56
CA ALA A 80 6.94 -6.41 -2.87
C ALA A 80 7.71 -7.34 -3.84
N SER A 81 7.12 -7.62 -5.01
CA SER A 81 7.75 -8.47 -6.02
C SER A 81 9.05 -7.85 -6.54
N LEU A 82 9.06 -6.56 -6.86
CA LEU A 82 10.24 -5.86 -7.36
C LEU A 82 11.36 -5.72 -6.29
N ILE A 83 10.98 -5.58 -5.01
CA ILE A 83 11.92 -5.40 -3.89
C ILE A 83 12.55 -6.73 -3.47
N TYR A 84 11.80 -7.85 -3.43
CA TYR A 84 12.30 -9.10 -2.83
C TYR A 84 12.51 -10.25 -3.81
N SER A 85 11.92 -10.22 -5.01
CA SER A 85 12.01 -11.33 -5.97
C SER A 85 13.06 -11.09 -7.06
N GLU A 86 14.06 -11.96 -7.11
CA GLU A 86 15.01 -12.00 -8.22
C GLU A 86 14.34 -12.38 -9.55
N GLY A 87 13.47 -13.40 -9.51
CA GLY A 87 12.75 -13.87 -10.70
C GLY A 87 11.84 -12.78 -11.29
N PHE A 88 11.18 -11.99 -10.44
CA PHE A 88 10.35 -10.88 -10.91
C PHE A 88 11.17 -9.73 -11.49
N VAL A 89 12.31 -9.39 -10.87
CA VAL A 89 13.23 -8.39 -11.44
C VAL A 89 13.72 -8.84 -12.81
N GLN A 90 14.19 -10.09 -12.94
CA GLN A 90 14.64 -10.63 -14.23
C GLN A 90 13.52 -10.64 -15.27
N LEU A 91 12.28 -10.93 -14.87
CA LEU A 91 11.12 -10.82 -15.75
C LEU A 91 10.96 -9.38 -16.28
N VAL A 92 10.98 -8.37 -15.40
CA VAL A 92 10.86 -6.95 -15.80
C VAL A 92 11.99 -6.51 -16.73
N GLU A 93 13.23 -6.93 -16.44
CA GLU A 93 14.41 -6.61 -17.25
C GLU A 93 14.40 -7.32 -18.62
N ASP A 94 13.99 -8.59 -18.68
CA ASP A 94 13.82 -9.32 -19.95
C ASP A 94 12.73 -8.68 -20.83
N MET A 95 11.63 -8.23 -20.21
CA MET A 95 10.58 -7.49 -20.93
C MET A 95 11.10 -6.14 -21.44
N ALA A 96 11.98 -5.47 -20.70
CA ALA A 96 12.59 -4.22 -21.12
C ALA A 96 13.57 -4.43 -22.29
N ALA A 97 14.31 -5.54 -22.28
CA ALA A 97 15.20 -5.93 -23.37
C ALA A 97 14.44 -6.21 -24.68
N SER A 98 13.23 -6.78 -24.56
CA SER A 98 12.36 -7.12 -25.70
C SER A 98 10.89 -6.76 -25.42
N PRO A 99 10.47 -5.48 -25.53
CA PRO A 99 9.09 -5.07 -25.20
C PRO A 99 8.00 -5.77 -26.02
N ALA A 100 8.33 -6.26 -27.23
CA ALA A 100 7.41 -7.05 -28.04
C ALA A 100 7.09 -8.43 -27.46
N ASP A 101 8.01 -9.00 -26.68
CA ASP A 101 7.86 -10.31 -26.04
C ASP A 101 7.24 -10.22 -24.65
N ALA A 102 6.94 -9.00 -24.17
CA ALA A 102 6.52 -8.77 -22.79
C ALA A 102 5.27 -9.57 -22.40
N GLU A 103 4.31 -9.73 -23.30
CA GLU A 103 3.10 -10.52 -23.06
C GLU A 103 3.44 -12.00 -22.82
N ARG A 104 4.21 -12.60 -23.73
CA ARG A 104 4.64 -14.00 -23.64
C ARG A 104 5.45 -14.26 -22.37
N LEU A 105 6.36 -13.34 -22.03
CA LEU A 105 7.20 -13.42 -20.83
C LEU A 105 6.35 -13.32 -19.57
N PHE A 106 5.47 -12.33 -19.48
CA PHE A 106 4.57 -12.15 -18.34
C PHE A 106 3.62 -13.34 -18.19
N GLN A 107 3.03 -13.82 -19.28
CA GLN A 107 2.16 -14.99 -19.24
C GLN A 107 2.91 -16.23 -18.73
N SER A 108 4.08 -16.54 -19.29
CA SER A 108 4.82 -17.76 -18.93
C SER A 108 5.41 -17.75 -17.52
N ARG A 109 5.82 -16.58 -17.00
CA ARG A 109 6.53 -16.47 -15.71
C ARG A 109 5.70 -15.91 -14.57
N TRP A 110 4.53 -15.32 -14.86
CA TRP A 110 3.65 -14.73 -13.84
C TRP A 110 2.23 -15.32 -13.91
N THR A 111 1.54 -15.20 -15.05
CA THR A 111 0.14 -15.63 -15.18
C THR A 111 -0.02 -17.15 -15.04
N THR A 112 0.74 -17.94 -15.81
CA THR A 112 0.62 -19.41 -15.83
C THR A 112 1.01 -20.04 -14.48
N PRO A 113 2.13 -19.65 -13.82
CA PRO A 113 2.44 -20.14 -12.48
C PRO A 113 1.33 -19.85 -11.47
N TRP A 114 0.71 -18.66 -11.57
CA TRP A 114 -0.38 -18.32 -10.68
C TRP A 114 -1.64 -19.16 -10.94
N LEU A 115 -2.04 -19.30 -12.21
CA LEU A 115 -3.13 -20.17 -12.62
C LEU A 115 -2.91 -21.64 -12.23
N ALA A 116 -1.66 -22.11 -12.18
CA ALA A 116 -1.35 -23.48 -11.75
C ALA A 116 -1.65 -23.75 -10.27
N THR A 117 -1.86 -22.70 -9.45
CA THR A 117 -2.25 -22.83 -8.04
C THR A 117 -3.76 -22.95 -7.82
N THR A 118 -4.55 -22.97 -8.90
CA THR A 118 -6.00 -22.82 -8.85
C THR A 118 -6.78 -24.15 -8.75
N ASP A 119 -7.99 -24.09 -8.18
CA ASP A 119 -9.03 -25.13 -8.21
C ASP A 119 -10.40 -24.50 -8.52
N VAL A 120 -11.14 -25.06 -9.47
CA VAL A 120 -12.24 -24.40 -10.20
C VAL A 120 -13.59 -24.42 -9.46
N ASP A 121 -13.71 -25.16 -8.35
CA ASP A 121 -15.01 -25.56 -7.77
C ASP A 121 -15.32 -25.08 -6.33
N SER A 122 -14.61 -24.08 -5.78
CA SER A 122 -14.76 -23.70 -4.36
C SER A 122 -16.12 -23.03 -3.99
N PRO A 123 -16.87 -23.52 -2.98
CA PRO A 123 -18.14 -22.93 -2.53
C PRO A 123 -18.05 -21.50 -1.95
N CYS A 124 -16.91 -21.11 -1.38
CA CYS A 124 -16.71 -19.77 -0.80
C CYS A 124 -16.72 -18.67 -1.87
N VAL A 125 -16.29 -19.02 -3.08
CA VAL A 125 -16.30 -18.19 -4.29
C VAL A 125 -17.71 -17.79 -4.68
N LYS A 126 -18.60 -18.79 -4.69
CA LYS A 126 -20.01 -18.60 -5.06
C LYS A 126 -20.71 -17.70 -4.05
N LEU A 127 -20.39 -17.83 -2.77
CA LEU A 127 -20.92 -16.97 -1.71
C LEU A 127 -20.41 -15.53 -1.83
N PHE A 128 -19.13 -15.35 -2.11
CA PHE A 128 -18.52 -14.03 -2.18
C PHE A 128 -18.97 -13.26 -3.44
N ALA A 129 -19.08 -13.93 -4.59
CA ALA A 129 -19.64 -13.35 -5.81
C ALA A 129 -21.10 -12.93 -5.60
N TRP A 130 -21.85 -13.71 -4.80
CA TRP A 130 -23.21 -13.33 -4.41
C TRP A 130 -23.24 -12.11 -3.48
N LEU A 131 -22.39 -12.05 -2.44
CA LEU A 131 -22.35 -10.93 -1.47
C LEU A 131 -22.06 -9.60 -2.15
N ALA A 132 -21.07 -9.56 -3.03
CA ALA A 132 -20.75 -8.33 -3.74
C ALA A 132 -21.83 -7.93 -4.75
N LYS A 133 -22.61 -8.88 -5.28
CA LYS A 133 -23.77 -8.57 -6.14
C LYS A 133 -24.90 -7.92 -5.33
N GLN A 134 -25.08 -8.35 -4.08
CA GLN A 134 -26.12 -7.82 -3.19
C GLN A 134 -25.79 -6.43 -2.62
N SER A 135 -24.51 -6.08 -2.49
CA SER A 135 -24.08 -4.81 -1.87
C SER A 135 -24.07 -3.60 -2.82
N GLY A 136 -24.56 -3.73 -4.06
CA GLY A 136 -24.44 -2.68 -5.08
C GLY A 136 -23.00 -2.50 -5.60
N ALA A 137 -22.03 -3.22 -5.05
CA ALA A 137 -20.67 -3.36 -5.54
C ALA A 137 -20.63 -4.41 -6.66
N ALA A 138 -21.49 -4.26 -7.67
CA ALA A 138 -21.58 -5.21 -8.78
C ALA A 138 -20.24 -5.38 -9.51
N TRP A 139 -19.38 -4.36 -9.48
CA TRP A 139 -18.00 -4.44 -9.93
C TRP A 139 -17.18 -5.44 -9.08
N LEU A 140 -17.21 -5.36 -7.75
CA LEU A 140 -16.63 -6.38 -6.86
C LEU A 140 -17.24 -7.78 -7.08
N SER A 141 -18.51 -7.89 -7.45
CA SER A 141 -19.14 -9.22 -7.66
C SER A 141 -18.58 -9.98 -8.85
N GLN A 142 -18.09 -9.22 -9.82
CA GLN A 142 -17.42 -9.71 -11.01
C GLN A 142 -15.96 -10.04 -10.65
N ASP A 143 -15.28 -9.20 -9.85
CA ASP A 143 -13.93 -9.35 -9.23
C ASP A 143 -13.65 -10.72 -8.60
N ILE A 144 -14.70 -11.35 -8.07
CA ILE A 144 -14.59 -12.44 -7.10
C ILE A 144 -14.51 -13.82 -7.71
N LEU A 145 -15.08 -14.03 -8.90
CA LEU A 145 -15.04 -15.33 -9.55
C LEU A 145 -13.60 -15.73 -9.93
N SER A 146 -12.73 -14.76 -10.25
CA SER A 146 -11.29 -14.98 -10.49
C SER A 146 -10.49 -15.16 -9.19
N ILE A 147 -10.84 -14.47 -8.10
CA ILE A 147 -10.26 -14.70 -6.76
C ILE A 147 -10.61 -16.12 -6.27
N GLY A 148 -11.76 -16.62 -6.69
CA GLY A 148 -12.22 -17.93 -6.31
C GLY A 148 -11.51 -19.12 -6.93
N TYR A 149 -10.83 -18.92 -8.06
CA TYR A 149 -9.92 -19.91 -8.60
C TYR A 149 -8.80 -20.27 -7.58
N LEU A 150 -8.45 -19.40 -6.64
CA LEU A 150 -7.17 -19.45 -5.91
C LEU A 150 -7.24 -20.02 -4.48
N TRP A 151 -8.40 -20.56 -4.06
CA TRP A 151 -8.64 -20.97 -2.66
C TRP A 151 -8.55 -22.48 -2.39
N LYS A 152 -7.35 -23.05 -2.56
CA LYS A 152 -7.06 -24.45 -2.16
C LYS A 152 -6.52 -24.59 -0.72
N THR A 153 -5.89 -23.56 -0.17
CA THR A 153 -5.03 -23.66 1.05
C THR A 153 -5.51 -22.84 2.26
N GLY A 154 -6.56 -22.01 2.12
CA GLY A 154 -7.27 -21.41 3.26
C GLY A 154 -7.96 -20.09 2.93
N LYS A 155 -9.08 -19.83 3.59
CA LYS A 155 -10.17 -18.93 3.16
C LYS A 155 -9.97 -17.44 3.53
N THR A 156 -8.74 -17.00 3.75
CA THR A 156 -8.43 -15.64 4.19
C THR A 156 -7.79 -14.81 3.07
N TRP A 157 -7.91 -13.49 3.14
CA TRP A 157 -7.24 -12.56 2.22
C TRP A 157 -5.70 -12.65 2.28
N THR A 158 -5.15 -12.89 3.48
CA THR A 158 -3.72 -13.13 3.66
C THR A 158 -3.25 -14.37 2.90
N ASN A 159 -4.03 -15.46 2.91
CA ASN A 159 -3.68 -16.68 2.18
C ASN A 159 -3.79 -16.50 0.66
N PHE A 160 -4.77 -15.73 0.19
CA PHE A 160 -4.86 -15.35 -1.22
C PHE A 160 -3.58 -14.64 -1.67
N THR A 161 -3.14 -13.64 -0.89
CA THR A 161 -1.92 -12.88 -1.16
C THR A 161 -0.66 -13.75 -1.08
N LEU A 162 -0.59 -14.65 -0.08
CA LEU A 162 0.50 -15.63 0.06
C LEU A 162 0.63 -16.52 -1.17
N ASN A 163 -0.47 -17.13 -1.62
CA ASN A 163 -0.47 -18.05 -2.75
C ASN A 163 0.02 -17.34 -4.03
N MET A 164 -0.49 -16.13 -4.29
CA MET A 164 -0.04 -15.31 -5.41
C MET A 164 1.46 -15.02 -5.34
N PHE A 165 1.96 -14.59 -4.18
CA PHE A 165 3.37 -14.27 -4.01
C PHE A 165 4.28 -15.49 -4.14
N GLN A 166 3.90 -16.63 -3.57
CA GLN A 166 4.67 -17.87 -3.69
C GLN A 166 4.75 -18.32 -5.14
N SER A 167 3.64 -18.27 -5.89
CA SER A 167 3.60 -18.73 -7.28
C SER A 167 4.29 -17.79 -8.26
N THR A 168 4.28 -16.48 -8.00
CA THR A 168 4.72 -15.47 -9.00
C THR A 168 6.03 -14.77 -8.66
N ALA A 169 6.39 -14.72 -7.38
CA ALA A 169 7.54 -13.96 -6.88
C ALA A 169 8.45 -14.77 -5.97
N GLY A 170 8.05 -15.98 -5.55
CA GLY A 170 8.81 -16.78 -4.58
C GLY A 170 8.90 -16.13 -3.19
N ILE A 171 7.93 -15.26 -2.86
CA ILE A 171 7.83 -14.59 -1.55
C ILE A 171 6.88 -15.41 -0.67
N ASP A 172 7.30 -15.73 0.55
CA ASP A 172 6.50 -16.48 1.53
C ASP A 172 6.39 -15.73 2.88
N MET A 173 5.76 -16.35 3.87
CA MET A 173 5.57 -15.75 5.21
C MET A 173 6.88 -15.52 5.96
N SER A 174 7.99 -16.16 5.58
CA SER A 174 9.31 -15.94 6.19
C SER A 174 10.00 -14.69 5.63
N THR A 175 9.51 -14.16 4.50
CA THR A 175 9.98 -12.90 3.94
C THR A 175 9.41 -11.75 4.77
N VAL A 176 10.26 -11.06 5.51
CA VAL A 176 9.92 -9.91 6.36
C VAL A 176 10.44 -8.62 5.75
N LEU A 177 9.99 -7.45 6.23
CA LEU A 177 10.48 -6.15 5.69
C LEU A 177 12.00 -5.99 5.81
N GLY A 178 12.61 -6.66 6.79
CA GLY A 178 14.06 -6.72 7.00
C GLY A 178 14.82 -7.71 6.13
N SER A 179 14.14 -8.51 5.30
CA SER A 179 14.80 -9.43 4.38
C SER A 179 15.68 -8.67 3.38
N PRO A 180 16.76 -9.25 2.85
CA PRO A 180 17.63 -8.56 1.90
C PRO A 180 16.88 -8.08 0.66
N PRO A 181 16.81 -6.76 0.39
CA PRO A 181 16.15 -6.25 -0.80
C PRO A 181 17.05 -6.43 -2.03
N ARG A 182 16.45 -6.32 -3.22
CA ARG A 182 17.19 -6.20 -4.48
C ARG A 182 18.02 -4.91 -4.50
N PRO A 183 19.18 -4.87 -5.19
CA PRO A 183 20.13 -3.76 -5.11
C PRO A 183 19.54 -2.38 -5.38
N TRP A 184 18.59 -2.27 -6.32
CA TRP A 184 17.95 -1.00 -6.67
C TRP A 184 17.18 -0.35 -5.50
N ALA A 185 16.67 -1.17 -4.56
CA ALA A 185 15.78 -0.72 -3.50
C ALA A 185 16.51 -0.40 -2.19
N LYS A 186 17.76 -0.83 -2.05
CA LYS A 186 18.55 -0.67 -0.82
C LYS A 186 18.66 0.81 -0.44
N GLY A 187 18.46 1.11 0.85
CA GLY A 187 18.53 2.45 1.42
C GLY A 187 17.28 3.32 1.20
N LYS A 188 16.24 2.80 0.56
CA LYS A 188 14.96 3.50 0.37
C LYS A 188 13.98 3.14 1.46
N ALA A 189 13.13 4.08 1.85
CA ALA A 189 11.98 3.77 2.69
C ALA A 189 10.83 3.19 1.85
N TRP A 190 10.31 2.03 2.21
CA TRP A 190 9.05 1.53 1.65
C TRP A 190 7.90 1.91 2.59
N LEU A 191 6.88 2.58 2.04
CA LEU A 191 5.69 3.07 2.74
C LEU A 191 4.47 2.30 2.24
N ILE A 192 3.94 1.38 3.04
CA ILE A 192 2.84 0.50 2.65
C ILE A 192 1.53 1.07 3.22
N GLY A 193 0.82 1.80 2.38
CA GLY A 193 -0.43 2.47 2.74
C GLY A 193 -1.57 1.46 2.93
N HIS A 194 -2.31 1.61 4.03
CA HIS A 194 -3.52 0.88 4.37
C HIS A 194 -4.37 1.73 5.33
N VAL A 195 -5.52 1.22 5.75
CA VAL A 195 -6.33 1.89 6.79
C VAL A 195 -6.64 0.96 7.94
N LEU A 196 -6.71 1.54 9.14
CA LEU A 196 -7.38 0.94 10.28
C LEU A 196 -8.86 1.30 10.22
N THR A 197 -9.72 0.33 10.48
CA THR A 197 -11.16 0.58 10.57
C THR A 197 -11.50 1.04 11.98
N THR A 198 -11.87 2.31 12.12
CA THR A 198 -11.98 3.04 13.38
C THR A 198 -13.32 3.77 13.51
N PRO A 199 -14.47 3.09 13.33
CA PRO A 199 -15.75 3.76 13.45
C PRO A 199 -15.92 4.29 14.86
N SER A 200 -16.45 5.50 14.98
CA SER A 200 -16.88 6.07 16.24
C SER A 200 -18.34 5.72 16.52
N LEU A 201 -18.78 5.87 17.77
CA LEU A 201 -20.21 5.75 18.12
C LEU A 201 -21.11 6.71 17.31
N GLN A 202 -20.56 7.80 16.75
CA GLN A 202 -21.31 8.77 15.97
C GLN A 202 -21.53 8.30 14.52
N ASP A 203 -20.66 7.43 14.01
CA ASP A 203 -20.71 6.97 12.62
C ASP A 203 -21.86 5.98 12.36
N LYS A 204 -22.55 5.50 13.41
CA LYS A 204 -23.57 4.42 13.35
C LYS A 204 -23.06 3.12 12.71
N HIS A 205 -21.74 2.96 12.65
CA HIS A 205 -21.05 1.78 12.16
C HIS A 205 -20.25 1.16 13.30
N HIS A 206 -20.04 -0.14 13.22
CA HIS A 206 -19.13 -0.88 14.07
C HIS A 206 -18.35 -1.84 13.19
N VAL A 207 -17.16 -2.23 13.63
CA VAL A 207 -16.41 -3.34 13.03
C VAL A 207 -16.99 -4.63 13.59
N GLU A 208 -17.51 -5.50 12.73
CA GLU A 208 -17.95 -6.85 13.06
C GLU A 208 -16.71 -7.77 13.10
N LEU A 209 -16.36 -8.25 14.29
CA LEU A 209 -15.27 -9.21 14.48
C LEU A 209 -15.76 -10.65 14.41
N CYS A 210 -17.05 -10.87 14.73
CA CYS A 210 -17.66 -12.18 14.78
C CYS A 210 -19.18 -12.02 14.67
N GLU A 211 -19.81 -12.82 13.82
CA GLU A 211 -21.26 -12.95 13.70
C GLU A 211 -21.68 -14.43 13.55
N GLN A 212 -22.57 -14.90 14.42
CA GLN A 212 -23.11 -16.27 14.40
C GLN A 212 -24.63 -16.23 14.48
N ALA A 213 -25.32 -17.12 13.74
CA ALA A 213 -26.79 -17.09 13.65
C ALA A 213 -27.51 -17.90 14.74
N MET A 214 -26.96 -19.03 15.20
CA MET A 214 -27.68 -19.98 16.07
C MET A 214 -26.78 -20.62 17.14
N PRO A 215 -26.85 -20.20 18.42
CA PRO A 215 -27.56 -19.00 18.90
C PRO A 215 -26.98 -17.73 18.28
N GLN A 216 -27.75 -16.65 18.24
CA GLN A 216 -27.25 -15.38 17.73
C GLN A 216 -26.15 -14.85 18.66
N ARG A 217 -24.96 -14.63 18.11
CA ARG A 217 -23.79 -14.11 18.84
C ARG A 217 -23.06 -13.11 17.99
N SER A 218 -22.59 -12.03 18.60
CA SER A 218 -21.75 -11.06 17.90
C SER A 218 -20.63 -10.52 18.77
N ILE A 219 -19.54 -10.09 18.14
CA ILE A 219 -18.55 -9.20 18.72
C ILE A 219 -18.35 -8.03 17.79
N THR A 220 -18.53 -6.82 18.31
CA THR A 220 -18.35 -5.57 17.58
C THR A 220 -17.24 -4.73 18.18
N GLN A 221 -16.68 -3.81 17.40
CA GLN A 221 -15.64 -2.87 17.83
C GLN A 221 -15.89 -1.45 17.33
N TYR A 222 -15.53 -0.47 18.14
CA TYR A 222 -15.50 0.96 17.79
C TYR A 222 -14.44 1.72 18.58
N VAL A 223 -14.23 2.99 18.22
CA VAL A 223 -13.28 3.91 18.87
C VAL A 223 -14.02 5.03 19.61
N SER A 224 -13.47 5.44 20.75
CA SER A 224 -13.85 6.66 21.47
C SER A 224 -12.63 7.51 21.77
N GLY A 225 -12.83 8.78 22.15
CA GLY A 225 -11.75 9.67 22.60
C GLY A 225 -10.96 10.35 21.48
N SER A 226 -11.39 10.22 20.23
CA SER A 226 -10.86 10.95 19.06
C SER A 226 -11.99 11.70 18.35
N PRO A 227 -12.22 12.99 18.68
CA PRO A 227 -13.20 13.82 17.97
C PRO A 227 -12.81 13.99 16.50
N GLY A 228 -13.76 13.82 15.57
CA GLY A 228 -13.51 14.02 14.14
C GLY A 228 -12.85 12.82 13.43
N LEU A 229 -12.68 11.69 14.12
CA LEU A 229 -12.19 10.46 13.54
C LEU A 229 -13.08 10.00 12.39
N SER A 230 -12.47 9.46 11.34
CA SER A 230 -13.18 8.81 10.26
C SER A 230 -13.33 7.31 10.53
N VAL A 231 -14.32 6.68 9.90
CA VAL A 231 -14.41 5.20 9.84
C VAL A 231 -13.11 4.58 9.33
N PHE A 232 -12.33 5.29 8.50
CA PHE A 232 -11.02 4.85 8.02
C PHE A 232 -9.92 5.77 8.52
N THR A 233 -9.05 5.25 9.38
CA THR A 233 -7.83 5.95 9.83
C THR A 233 -6.64 5.50 9.00
N PRO A 234 -5.96 6.40 8.27
CA PRO A 234 -4.76 6.08 7.50
C PRO A 234 -3.62 5.55 8.35
N ALA A 235 -3.04 4.44 7.91
CA ALA A 235 -1.91 3.80 8.56
C ALA A 235 -0.84 3.40 7.53
N ILE A 236 0.42 3.37 7.97
CA ILE A 236 1.57 3.11 7.10
C ILE A 236 2.50 2.12 7.80
N TYR A 237 2.67 0.92 7.24
CA TYR A 237 3.86 0.13 7.57
C TYR A 237 5.04 0.78 6.86
N SER A 238 6.14 1.01 7.57
CA SER A 238 7.32 1.58 6.94
C SER A 238 8.61 0.94 7.40
N PHE A 239 9.57 0.82 6.48
CA PHE A 239 10.89 0.28 6.78
C PHE A 239 11.94 0.83 5.80
N VAL A 240 13.16 1.06 6.28
CA VAL A 240 14.30 1.43 5.43
C VAL A 240 14.96 0.15 4.90
N LEU A 241 14.77 -0.13 3.61
CA LEU A 241 15.13 -1.39 2.98
C LEU A 241 16.64 -1.66 3.07
N GLY A 242 17.00 -2.82 3.63
CA GLY A 242 18.39 -3.22 3.85
C GLY A 242 19.11 -2.50 5.00
N SER A 243 18.34 -1.81 5.86
CA SER A 243 18.84 -1.29 7.14
C SER A 243 18.93 -2.38 8.21
N ASP A 244 19.89 -2.23 9.13
CA ASP A 244 19.97 -3.05 10.34
C ASP A 244 19.06 -2.54 11.46
N ASP A 245 18.60 -1.29 11.37
CA ASP A 245 17.66 -0.68 12.33
C ASP A 245 16.30 -1.36 12.23
N ALA A 246 15.75 -1.79 13.36
CA ALA A 246 14.44 -2.43 13.41
C ALA A 246 13.27 -1.45 13.29
N GLN A 247 13.53 -0.16 13.49
CA GLN A 247 12.52 0.88 13.63
C GLN A 247 12.01 1.42 12.29
N ALA A 248 10.70 1.66 12.22
CA ALA A 248 10.01 2.34 11.15
C ALA A 248 10.44 3.82 11.05
N PRO A 249 10.73 4.33 9.83
CA PRO A 249 11.09 5.74 9.63
C PRO A 249 9.89 6.70 9.76
N VAL A 250 8.66 6.20 9.71
CA VAL A 250 7.43 6.99 9.82
C VAL A 250 6.53 6.38 10.91
N PRO A 251 5.92 7.19 11.79
CA PRO A 251 4.92 6.70 12.75
C PRO A 251 3.79 5.97 12.04
N TYR A 252 3.29 4.89 12.63
CA TYR A 252 2.31 4.01 12.01
C TYR A 252 0.99 4.75 11.74
N VAL A 253 0.46 5.46 12.74
CA VAL A 253 -0.72 6.33 12.65
C VAL A 253 -0.35 7.73 13.13
N ALA A 254 -0.98 8.77 12.59
CA ALA A 254 -0.78 10.13 13.04
C ALA A 254 -1.25 10.28 14.50
N ALA A 255 -0.42 10.86 15.36
CA ALA A 255 -0.74 11.01 16.78
C ALA A 255 -2.01 11.85 17.04
N CYS A 256 -2.33 12.78 16.13
CA CYS A 256 -3.55 13.57 16.15
C CYS A 256 -4.79 12.75 15.75
N ALA A 257 -4.67 11.74 14.89
CA ALA A 257 -5.79 10.87 14.52
C ALA A 257 -6.21 9.95 15.67
N LEU A 258 -5.24 9.34 16.37
CA LEU A 258 -5.49 8.47 17.52
C LEU A 258 -4.69 8.95 18.74
N PRO A 259 -5.17 9.99 19.44
CA PRO A 259 -4.47 10.53 20.60
C PRO A 259 -4.43 9.53 21.76
N PRO A 260 -3.51 9.67 22.73
CA PRO A 260 -3.35 8.72 23.84
C PRO A 260 -4.62 8.44 24.67
N ALA A 261 -5.57 9.37 24.69
CA ALA A 261 -6.86 9.21 25.37
C ALA A 261 -7.85 8.31 24.60
N SER A 262 -7.55 7.94 23.35
CA SER A 262 -8.44 7.17 22.51
C SER A 262 -8.41 5.68 22.86
N LEU A 263 -9.60 5.07 22.91
CA LEU A 263 -9.80 3.68 23.33
C LEU A 263 -10.54 2.89 22.26
N TRP A 264 -10.07 1.67 22.00
CA TRP A 264 -10.85 0.61 21.38
C TRP A 264 -11.85 0.07 22.40
N HIS A 265 -13.09 -0.09 21.98
CA HIS A 265 -14.13 -0.80 22.71
C HIS A 265 -14.48 -2.07 21.96
N TYR A 266 -14.65 -3.16 22.71
CA TYR A 266 -15.10 -4.45 22.22
C TYR A 266 -16.39 -4.79 22.96
N GLU A 267 -17.46 -5.07 22.23
CA GLU A 267 -18.77 -5.39 22.80
C GLU A 267 -19.25 -6.73 22.25
N GLY A 268 -19.66 -7.63 23.15
CA GLY A 268 -20.07 -8.99 22.81
C GLY A 268 -21.49 -9.23 23.25
N THR A 269 -22.30 -9.88 22.41
CA THR A 269 -23.67 -10.26 22.75
C THR A 269 -23.92 -11.73 22.46
N VAL A 270 -24.68 -12.40 23.33
CA VAL A 270 -25.15 -13.78 23.14
C VAL A 270 -26.64 -13.82 23.44
N GLN A 271 -27.46 -14.13 22.44
CA GLN A 271 -28.89 -14.33 22.61
C GLN A 271 -29.21 -15.82 22.75
N SER A 272 -29.65 -16.22 23.93
CA SER A 272 -30.08 -17.59 24.18
C SER A 272 -31.39 -17.92 23.45
N VAL A 273 -31.44 -19.05 22.75
CA VAL A 273 -32.69 -19.54 22.15
C VAL A 273 -33.49 -20.27 23.24
N SER A 274 -34.28 -19.53 24.02
CA SER A 274 -35.30 -20.13 24.88
C SER A 274 -36.35 -20.79 23.99
N ARG A 275 -36.46 -22.13 24.06
CA ARG A 275 -37.28 -22.95 23.16
C ARG A 275 -38.80 -22.82 23.40
N TRP A 276 -39.23 -21.98 24.34
CA TRP A 276 -40.63 -21.95 24.78
C TRP A 276 -41.00 -20.58 25.40
N CYS A 277 -41.60 -19.73 24.57
CA CYS A 277 -42.62 -18.73 24.92
C CYS A 277 -42.25 -17.43 25.69
N CYS A 278 -41.03 -17.19 26.16
CA CYS A 278 -40.64 -15.90 26.74
C CYS A 278 -39.22 -15.51 26.31
N GLY A 279 -39.02 -14.25 25.90
CA GLY A 279 -37.80 -13.72 25.28
C GLY A 279 -36.51 -14.27 25.89
N GLY A 280 -35.59 -14.71 25.02
CA GLY A 280 -34.30 -15.26 25.44
C GLY A 280 -33.51 -14.29 26.32
N ALA A 281 -32.76 -14.84 27.27
CA ALA A 281 -31.78 -14.05 28.01
C ALA A 281 -30.68 -13.59 27.04
N GLU A 282 -30.37 -12.30 27.09
CA GLU A 282 -29.25 -11.68 26.38
C GLU A 282 -28.10 -11.51 27.38
N GLU A 283 -26.97 -12.16 27.12
CA GLU A 283 -25.73 -11.95 27.84
C GLU A 283 -24.91 -10.90 27.11
N ARG A 284 -24.32 -9.96 27.85
CA ARG A 284 -23.48 -8.88 27.32
C ARG A 284 -22.10 -8.92 27.96
N TYR A 285 -21.11 -8.72 27.12
CA TYR A 285 -19.69 -8.68 27.48
C TYR A 285 -19.09 -7.37 26.96
N ALA A 286 -18.11 -6.84 27.67
CA ALA A 286 -17.40 -5.64 27.23
C ALA A 286 -15.94 -5.67 27.66
N SER A 287 -15.05 -5.15 26.81
CA SER A 287 -13.65 -4.92 27.15
C SER A 287 -13.12 -3.71 26.37
N LYS A 288 -11.96 -3.18 26.78
CA LYS A 288 -11.38 -1.98 26.16
C LYS A 288 -9.87 -2.01 26.15
N ALA A 289 -9.27 -1.35 25.16
CA ALA A 289 -7.82 -1.27 25.00
C ALA A 289 -7.39 0.14 24.55
N PRO A 290 -6.19 0.62 24.93
CA PRO A 290 -5.62 1.83 24.33
C PRO A 290 -5.45 1.68 22.82
N THR A 291 -5.73 2.75 22.07
CA THR A 291 -5.59 2.73 20.60
C THR A 291 -4.15 2.83 20.12
N ASN A 292 -3.29 3.52 20.88
CA ASN A 292 -1.91 3.83 20.54
C ASN A 292 -0.90 2.68 20.78
N CYS A 293 -1.37 1.44 20.81
CA CYS A 293 -0.54 0.25 20.95
C CYS A 293 0.09 -0.15 19.59
N PHE A 294 1.03 0.66 19.10
CA PHE A 294 1.69 0.49 17.80
C PHE A 294 3.20 0.23 17.88
N SER A 295 3.77 0.19 19.10
CA SER A 295 5.21 0.03 19.28
C SER A 295 5.78 -1.22 18.63
N ASN A 296 4.97 -2.26 18.43
CA ASN A 296 5.36 -3.48 17.73
C ASN A 296 5.60 -3.23 16.24
N VAL A 297 4.67 -2.57 15.55
CA VAL A 297 4.80 -2.28 14.12
C VAL A 297 5.76 -1.12 13.84
N GLU A 298 6.02 -0.28 14.85
CA GLU A 298 6.98 0.83 14.75
C GLU A 298 8.41 0.42 15.14
N ARG A 299 8.63 -0.28 16.26
CA ARG A 299 9.99 -0.65 16.71
C ARG A 299 10.46 -2.00 16.17
N GLY A 300 9.52 -2.87 15.79
CA GLY A 300 9.79 -4.19 15.22
C GLY A 300 9.45 -4.26 13.73
N ALA A 301 9.41 -3.12 13.02
CA ALA A 301 9.01 -3.04 11.61
C ALA A 301 9.77 -4.04 10.73
N ARG A 302 11.07 -4.24 11.03
CA ARG A 302 11.94 -5.24 10.38
C ARG A 302 11.34 -6.65 10.31
N ASP A 303 10.62 -7.08 11.34
CA ASP A 303 10.13 -8.45 11.47
C ASP A 303 8.71 -8.62 10.92
N LEU A 304 8.08 -7.56 10.40
CA LEU A 304 6.75 -7.65 9.83
C LEU A 304 6.77 -8.48 8.54
N PRO A 305 5.90 -9.51 8.40
CA PRO A 305 5.81 -10.29 7.17
C PRO A 305 5.37 -9.41 5.99
N VAL A 306 6.12 -9.47 4.89
CA VAL A 306 5.82 -8.74 3.64
C VAL A 306 4.42 -9.10 3.14
N VAL A 307 4.10 -10.39 3.18
CA VAL A 307 2.79 -10.94 2.75
C VAL A 307 1.65 -10.29 3.51
N SER A 308 1.75 -10.18 4.84
CA SER A 308 0.68 -9.62 5.67
C SER A 308 0.54 -8.11 5.50
N CYS A 309 1.65 -7.37 5.36
CA CYS A 309 1.61 -5.94 5.10
C CYS A 309 0.95 -5.62 3.75
N ALA A 310 1.33 -6.36 2.69
CA ALA A 310 0.74 -6.23 1.36
C ALA A 310 -0.73 -6.68 1.34
N ALA A 311 -1.09 -7.74 2.07
CA ALA A 311 -2.47 -8.19 2.20
C ALA A 311 -3.34 -7.14 2.89
N ALA A 312 -2.87 -6.54 3.99
CA ALA A 312 -3.58 -5.45 4.66
C ALA A 312 -3.79 -4.25 3.71
N SER A 313 -2.74 -3.91 2.94
CA SER A 313 -2.80 -2.86 1.92
C SER A 313 -3.80 -3.13 0.80
N SER A 314 -4.15 -4.40 0.53
CA SER A 314 -4.98 -4.82 -0.61
C SER A 314 -6.34 -5.41 -0.26
N ALA A 315 -6.74 -5.43 1.02
CA ALA A 315 -7.96 -6.10 1.48
C ALA A 315 -9.24 -5.33 1.13
N ALA A 316 -9.51 -5.15 -0.17
CA ALA A 316 -10.55 -4.26 -0.69
C ALA A 316 -11.96 -4.68 -0.22
N ALA A 317 -12.18 -5.99 -0.09
CA ALA A 317 -13.44 -6.54 0.38
C ALA A 317 -13.62 -6.53 1.90
N GLY A 318 -12.55 -6.21 2.65
CA GLY A 318 -12.60 -6.12 4.10
C GLY A 318 -13.67 -5.12 4.56
N VAL A 319 -13.76 -3.95 3.93
CA VAL A 319 -14.73 -2.90 4.28
C VAL A 319 -16.19 -3.39 4.26
N GLN A 320 -16.55 -4.17 3.24
CA GLN A 320 -17.93 -4.62 3.04
C GLN A 320 -18.35 -5.69 4.05
N THR A 321 -17.36 -6.39 4.60
CA THR A 321 -17.58 -7.59 5.41
C THR A 321 -17.52 -7.25 6.88
N ILE A 322 -16.69 -6.28 7.28
CA ILE A 322 -16.59 -5.85 8.67
C ILE A 322 -17.53 -4.71 9.04
N LEU A 323 -18.16 -3.99 8.10
CA LEU A 323 -19.09 -2.89 8.42
C LEU A 323 -20.57 -3.27 8.24
N ASN A 324 -20.86 -4.57 8.03
CA ASN A 324 -22.20 -5.08 7.79
C ASN A 324 -22.37 -6.50 8.36
N ALA A 325 -23.13 -6.62 9.45
CA ALA A 325 -23.39 -7.90 10.12
C ALA A 325 -23.87 -9.04 9.21
N ARG A 326 -24.68 -8.76 8.17
CA ARG A 326 -25.15 -9.83 7.25
C ARG A 326 -24.03 -10.36 6.37
N HIS A 327 -23.14 -9.47 5.93
CA HIS A 327 -21.97 -9.89 5.15
C HIS A 327 -20.95 -10.58 6.05
N ALA A 328 -20.67 -10.04 7.24
CA ALA A 328 -19.84 -10.66 8.26
C ALA A 328 -20.29 -12.10 8.53
N LEU A 329 -21.56 -12.30 8.88
CA LEU A 329 -22.16 -13.61 9.14
C LEU A 329 -21.95 -14.60 7.97
N SER A 330 -22.10 -14.13 6.73
CA SER A 330 -21.93 -14.98 5.55
C SER A 330 -20.48 -15.45 5.42
N VAL A 331 -19.52 -14.56 5.64
CA VAL A 331 -18.09 -14.86 5.59
C VAL A 331 -17.68 -15.77 6.74
N ASP A 332 -18.15 -15.49 7.95
CA ASP A 332 -17.91 -16.27 9.16
C ASP A 332 -18.45 -17.70 9.03
N THR A 333 -19.67 -17.83 8.49
CA THR A 333 -20.28 -19.16 8.21
C THR A 333 -19.44 -19.95 7.20
N ALA A 334 -18.82 -19.28 6.24
CA ALA A 334 -17.91 -19.91 5.31
C ALA A 334 -16.52 -20.22 5.94
N GLY A 335 -16.22 -19.69 7.12
CA GLY A 335 -14.91 -19.76 7.77
C GLY A 335 -13.84 -18.97 7.03
N GLY A 336 -14.24 -17.88 6.36
CA GLY A 336 -13.37 -16.98 5.62
C GLY A 336 -13.04 -15.71 6.39
N ASP A 337 -12.19 -14.88 5.81
CA ASP A 337 -11.83 -13.57 6.38
C ASP A 337 -11.29 -12.64 5.29
N PHE A 338 -11.99 -11.53 5.08
CA PHE A 338 -11.63 -10.54 4.07
C PHE A 338 -10.94 -9.31 4.63
N ALA A 339 -10.88 -9.17 5.95
CA ALA A 339 -10.00 -8.21 6.60
C ALA A 339 -8.65 -8.87 6.91
N VAL A 340 -7.65 -8.05 7.21
CA VAL A 340 -6.42 -8.53 7.82
C VAL A 340 -6.42 -8.08 9.26
N TRP A 341 -6.49 -9.03 10.19
CA TRP A 341 -6.43 -8.72 11.61
C TRP A 341 -5.00 -8.43 12.04
N GLN A 342 -4.84 -7.36 12.81
CA GLN A 342 -3.59 -6.97 13.43
C GLN A 342 -3.78 -6.70 14.91
N GLY A 343 -2.81 -7.10 15.73
CA GLY A 343 -2.79 -6.83 17.16
C GLY A 343 -1.51 -6.17 17.63
N SER A 344 -1.35 -6.13 18.95
CA SER A 344 -0.11 -5.87 19.67
C SER A 344 0.65 -7.19 19.92
N GLY A 345 1.91 -7.08 20.35
CA GLY A 345 2.78 -8.24 20.60
C GLY A 345 4.07 -8.18 19.79
N PRO A 346 4.82 -9.29 19.64
CA PRO A 346 5.97 -9.33 18.74
C PRO A 346 5.56 -9.00 17.30
N ALA A 347 6.38 -8.21 16.59
CA ALA A 347 6.05 -7.74 15.24
C ALA A 347 5.80 -8.90 14.26
N GLY A 348 6.66 -9.91 14.25
CA GLY A 348 6.51 -11.11 13.41
C GLY A 348 5.24 -11.93 13.66
N GLU A 349 4.60 -11.77 14.82
CA GLU A 349 3.37 -12.48 15.20
C GLU A 349 2.12 -11.60 15.19
N SER A 350 2.28 -10.30 14.86
CA SER A 350 1.23 -9.29 15.06
C SER A 350 -0.04 -9.57 14.25
N PHE A 351 0.08 -10.26 13.13
CA PHE A 351 -1.04 -10.65 12.27
C PHE A 351 -1.63 -12.01 12.67
N GLU A 352 -0.77 -13.04 12.75
CA GLU A 352 -1.23 -14.41 13.04
C GLU A 352 -1.90 -14.51 14.42
N ARG A 353 -1.34 -13.86 15.44
CA ARG A 353 -1.91 -13.86 16.78
C ARG A 353 -3.30 -13.21 16.81
N ALA A 354 -3.45 -12.06 16.15
CA ALA A 354 -4.73 -11.36 16.07
C ALA A 354 -5.77 -12.18 15.30
N ALA A 355 -5.39 -12.75 14.16
CA ALA A 355 -6.27 -13.64 13.39
C ALA A 355 -6.68 -14.88 14.20
N ASN A 356 -5.77 -15.45 15.01
CA ASN A 356 -6.09 -16.55 15.93
C ASN A 356 -7.09 -16.14 17.01
N GLN A 357 -7.02 -14.91 17.53
CA GLN A 357 -7.97 -14.41 18.52
C GLN A 357 -9.36 -14.23 17.92
N VAL A 358 -9.47 -13.67 16.71
CA VAL A 358 -10.74 -13.57 15.99
C VAL A 358 -11.31 -14.95 15.67
N ARG A 359 -10.50 -15.89 15.16
CA ARG A 359 -10.94 -17.27 14.92
C ARG A 359 -11.45 -17.97 16.17
N ARG A 360 -10.84 -17.73 17.33
CA ARG A 360 -11.30 -18.29 18.61
C ARG A 360 -12.65 -17.71 19.02
N ALA A 361 -12.82 -16.39 18.90
CA ALA A 361 -14.09 -15.73 19.15
C ALA A 361 -15.20 -16.27 18.22
N ASN A 362 -14.85 -16.50 16.96
CA ASN A 362 -15.75 -17.02 15.94
C ASN A 362 -15.98 -18.54 16.00
N ALA A 363 -15.34 -19.26 16.93
CA ALA A 363 -15.65 -20.67 17.14
C ALA A 363 -17.06 -20.82 17.75
N PRO A 364 -17.76 -21.96 17.56
CA PRO A 364 -19.01 -22.23 18.24
C PRO A 364 -18.82 -22.16 19.75
N GLY A 365 -19.56 -21.29 20.43
CA GLY A 365 -19.36 -21.08 21.87
C GLY A 365 -18.37 -19.97 22.24
N GLY A 366 -17.61 -19.42 21.28
CA GLY A 366 -16.43 -18.60 21.53
C GLY A 366 -16.66 -17.14 21.94
N VAL A 367 -17.91 -16.67 21.90
CA VAL A 367 -18.26 -15.32 22.37
C VAL A 367 -18.52 -15.35 23.88
N ASP A 368 -17.51 -14.93 24.65
CA ASP A 368 -17.54 -14.78 26.11
C ASP A 368 -16.60 -13.65 26.58
N GLN A 369 -16.57 -13.36 27.89
CA GLN A 369 -15.70 -12.32 28.45
C GLN A 369 -14.22 -12.59 28.20
N ALA A 370 -13.78 -13.85 28.23
CA ALA A 370 -12.37 -14.19 28.04
C ALA A 370 -11.92 -13.93 26.59
N ALA A 371 -12.80 -14.15 25.61
CA ALA A 371 -12.56 -13.79 24.22
C ALA A 371 -12.42 -12.26 24.06
N LEU A 372 -13.31 -11.48 24.67
CA LEU A 372 -13.23 -10.01 24.62
C LEU A 372 -11.97 -9.47 25.31
N ASP A 373 -11.61 -10.01 26.47
CA ASP A 373 -10.37 -9.64 27.17
C ASP A 373 -9.13 -10.07 26.37
N GLY A 374 -9.20 -11.19 25.64
CA GLY A 374 -8.18 -11.61 24.70
C GLY A 374 -8.03 -10.62 23.54
N LEU A 375 -9.13 -10.22 22.90
CA LEU A 375 -9.14 -9.23 21.82
C LEU A 375 -8.61 -7.87 22.30
N ALA A 376 -9.05 -7.41 23.47
CA ALA A 376 -8.59 -6.16 24.06
C ALA A 376 -7.12 -6.23 24.50
N GLY A 377 -6.69 -7.31 25.15
CA GLY A 377 -5.29 -7.52 25.54
C GLY A 377 -4.34 -7.63 24.35
N GLY A 378 -4.84 -8.13 23.22
CA GLY A 378 -4.14 -8.13 21.93
C GLY A 378 -4.33 -6.84 21.13
N ALA A 379 -5.11 -5.86 21.61
CA ALA A 379 -5.52 -4.67 20.86
C ALA A 379 -5.90 -4.99 19.39
N VAL A 380 -6.67 -6.06 19.18
CA VAL A 380 -7.00 -6.57 17.85
C VAL A 380 -7.81 -5.54 17.08
N ARG A 381 -7.47 -5.31 15.82
CA ARG A 381 -8.15 -4.37 14.92
C ARG A 381 -8.09 -4.86 13.47
N ALA A 382 -9.05 -4.41 12.68
CA ALA A 382 -9.09 -4.65 11.24
C ALA A 382 -8.18 -3.66 10.49
N ALA A 383 -7.19 -4.20 9.77
CA ALA A 383 -6.45 -3.49 8.74
C ALA A 383 -7.02 -3.86 7.37
N ILE A 384 -7.38 -2.86 6.57
CA ILE A 384 -8.00 -3.04 5.25
C ILE A 384 -7.37 -2.12 4.18
N ASP A 385 -7.80 -2.30 2.94
CA ASP A 385 -7.20 -1.67 1.76
C ASP A 385 -7.03 -0.15 1.89
N GLY A 386 -5.84 0.33 1.53
CA GLY A 386 -5.46 1.74 1.57
C GLY A 386 -6.27 2.62 0.60
N GLY A 387 -6.88 2.03 -0.43
CA GLY A 387 -7.78 2.67 -1.37
C GLY A 387 -9.00 3.34 -0.74
N ASN A 388 -9.31 3.03 0.52
CA ASN A 388 -10.37 3.72 1.26
C ASN A 388 -9.94 5.12 1.77
N ALA A 389 -8.65 5.48 1.71
CA ALA A 389 -8.15 6.79 2.14
C ALA A 389 -7.13 7.43 1.18
N ASP A 390 -6.19 6.66 0.65
CA ASP A 390 -5.16 7.10 -0.29
C ASP A 390 -4.96 6.01 -1.34
N PRO A 391 -5.72 6.00 -2.43
CA PRO A 391 -5.63 4.93 -3.44
C PRO A 391 -4.29 4.88 -4.18
N ILE A 392 -3.47 5.93 -4.09
CA ILE A 392 -2.28 6.08 -4.91
C ILE A 392 -0.99 5.92 -4.11
N GLY A 393 -1.01 6.26 -2.82
CA GLY A 393 0.17 6.37 -1.97
C GLY A 393 0.75 7.79 -1.90
N ILE A 394 0.09 8.78 -2.53
CA ILE A 394 0.57 10.18 -2.54
C ILE A 394 0.47 10.77 -1.14
N ALA A 395 -0.65 10.57 -0.44
CA ALA A 395 -0.80 11.11 0.91
C ALA A 395 0.20 10.46 1.88
N SER A 396 0.45 9.16 1.71
CA SER A 396 1.46 8.42 2.47
C SER A 396 2.87 8.98 2.24
N ALA A 397 3.23 9.29 0.99
CA ALA A 397 4.51 9.91 0.65
C ALA A 397 4.64 11.35 1.21
N VAL A 398 3.60 12.18 1.05
CA VAL A 398 3.59 13.56 1.56
C VAL A 398 3.65 13.59 3.08
N ARG A 399 2.91 12.72 3.77
CA ARG A 399 2.98 12.53 5.23
C ARG A 399 4.38 12.15 5.69
N ALA A 400 5.09 11.31 4.93
CA ALA A 400 6.47 10.95 5.22
C ALA A 400 7.45 12.11 4.99
N GLY A 401 7.03 13.18 4.32
CA GLY A 401 7.80 14.41 4.10
C GLY A 401 8.20 14.65 2.65
N ALA A 402 7.75 13.84 1.70
CA ALA A 402 8.04 14.05 0.29
C ALA A 402 7.39 15.35 -0.23
N ARG A 403 8.17 16.16 -0.94
CA ARG A 403 7.70 17.38 -1.64
C ARG A 403 7.64 17.22 -3.15
N GLU A 404 8.15 16.10 -3.64
CA GLU A 404 8.08 15.72 -5.04
C GLU A 404 7.69 14.26 -5.10
N VAL A 405 6.61 13.96 -5.83
CA VAL A 405 6.06 12.61 -5.94
C VAL A 405 5.86 12.28 -7.40
N VAL A 406 6.48 11.21 -7.87
CA VAL A 406 6.16 10.59 -9.15
C VAL A 406 5.14 9.50 -8.90
N ALA A 407 3.96 9.58 -9.53
CA ALA A 407 2.85 8.68 -9.24
C ALA A 407 2.43 7.87 -10.47
N TYR A 408 2.35 6.56 -10.30
CA TYR A 408 1.72 5.64 -11.25
C TYR A 408 0.24 5.51 -10.93
N LEU A 409 -0.62 6.01 -11.83
CA LEU A 409 -2.06 5.87 -11.73
C LEU A 409 -2.52 4.81 -12.72
N ASN A 410 -3.47 3.97 -12.31
CA ASN A 410 -4.19 3.09 -13.23
C ASN A 410 -5.67 3.49 -13.26
N THR A 411 -6.05 4.21 -14.31
CA THR A 411 -7.39 4.76 -14.45
C THR A 411 -8.28 3.83 -15.27
N ASN A 412 -9.59 4.02 -15.15
CA ASN A 412 -10.55 3.31 -15.99
C ASN A 412 -10.46 3.80 -17.46
N ALA A 413 -11.13 3.09 -18.36
CA ALA A 413 -11.07 3.33 -19.80
C ALA A 413 -11.40 4.77 -20.24
N SER A 414 -12.09 5.55 -19.41
CA SER A 414 -12.40 6.97 -19.66
C SER A 414 -11.21 7.92 -19.48
N ASP A 415 -10.07 7.43 -18.97
CA ASP A 415 -8.89 8.25 -18.63
C ASP A 415 -9.23 9.40 -17.67
N THR A 416 -10.02 9.10 -16.65
CA THR A 416 -10.42 10.03 -15.60
C THR A 416 -9.79 9.59 -14.27
N PRO A 417 -8.95 10.41 -13.62
CA PRO A 417 -8.26 10.03 -12.39
C PRO A 417 -9.16 10.23 -11.16
N THR A 418 -10.28 9.51 -11.09
CA THR A 418 -11.24 9.58 -9.97
C THR A 418 -10.57 9.30 -8.62
N ASP A 419 -9.65 8.34 -8.60
CA ASP A 419 -8.92 7.95 -7.39
C ASP A 419 -7.96 9.04 -6.90
N LEU A 420 -7.49 9.93 -7.79
CA LEU A 420 -6.69 11.09 -7.40
C LEU A 420 -7.56 12.18 -6.76
N SER A 421 -8.82 12.29 -7.20
CA SER A 421 -9.71 13.37 -6.75
C SER A 421 -9.99 13.37 -5.25
N VAL A 422 -9.90 12.21 -4.59
CA VAL A 422 -10.13 12.08 -3.14
C VAL A 422 -9.14 12.89 -2.29
N LEU A 423 -7.98 13.23 -2.87
CA LEU A 423 -6.93 14.01 -2.20
C LEU A 423 -7.16 15.53 -2.31
N PHE A 424 -8.15 15.97 -3.07
CA PHE A 424 -8.43 17.37 -3.40
C PHE A 424 -9.75 17.84 -2.80
N THR A 425 -9.87 19.14 -2.53
CA THR A 425 -11.12 19.70 -1.98
C THR A 425 -12.30 19.48 -2.93
N GLY A 426 -13.46 19.14 -2.39
CA GLY A 426 -14.65 18.78 -3.18
C GLY A 426 -14.61 17.39 -3.82
N GLY A 427 -13.53 16.63 -3.64
CA GLY A 427 -13.45 15.23 -4.03
C GLY A 427 -14.38 14.33 -3.22
N SER A 428 -14.70 13.16 -3.76
CA SER A 428 -15.51 12.14 -3.08
C SER A 428 -14.83 10.78 -3.18
N ALA A 429 -14.83 10.04 -2.07
CA ALA A 429 -14.40 8.65 -2.06
C ALA A 429 -15.64 7.75 -2.09
N PRO A 430 -15.65 6.67 -2.89
CA PRO A 430 -16.84 5.81 -3.05
C PRO A 430 -17.26 5.11 -1.75
N PHE A 431 -16.36 4.95 -0.78
CA PHE A 431 -16.63 4.24 0.48
C PHE A 431 -16.44 5.07 1.75
N ALA A 432 -15.80 6.23 1.68
CA ALA A 432 -15.64 7.11 2.84
C ALA A 432 -16.78 8.14 2.88
N PRO A 433 -17.59 8.21 3.95
CA PRO A 433 -18.68 9.20 4.07
C PRO A 433 -18.20 10.65 3.98
N LYS A 434 -16.91 10.88 4.24
CA LYS A 434 -16.22 12.17 4.09
C LYS A 434 -14.85 11.90 3.46
N ALA A 435 -14.57 12.53 2.33
CA ALA A 435 -13.20 12.60 1.82
C ALA A 435 -12.35 13.47 2.77
N HIS A 436 -11.08 13.11 2.94
CA HIS A 436 -10.12 13.85 3.76
C HIS A 436 -9.06 14.44 2.84
N PRO A 437 -9.37 15.55 2.16
CA PRO A 437 -8.44 16.14 1.20
C PRO A 437 -7.15 16.54 1.91
N ILE A 438 -6.03 16.36 1.22
CA ILE A 438 -4.71 16.81 1.70
C ILE A 438 -4.21 18.01 0.92
N PHE A 439 -4.87 18.37 -0.19
CA PHE A 439 -4.53 19.52 -1.03
C PHE A 439 -5.65 20.56 -1.07
N SER A 440 -5.28 21.84 -1.16
CA SER A 440 -6.21 22.98 -1.21
C SER A 440 -6.86 23.16 -2.58
N ASP A 441 -6.19 22.74 -3.65
CA ASP A 441 -6.74 22.72 -5.00
C ASP A 441 -8.04 21.89 -5.05
N THR A 442 -8.97 22.25 -5.94
CA THR A 442 -10.24 21.53 -6.07
C THR A 442 -10.09 20.31 -6.98
N ALA A 443 -10.93 19.30 -6.74
CA ALA A 443 -11.00 18.12 -7.60
C ALA A 443 -11.31 18.49 -9.06
N ASP A 444 -12.22 19.43 -9.29
CA ASP A 444 -12.59 19.89 -10.64
C ASP A 444 -11.44 20.57 -11.39
N ASP A 445 -10.66 21.40 -10.70
CA ASP A 445 -9.48 22.05 -11.28
C ASP A 445 -8.38 21.02 -11.59
N MET A 446 -8.14 20.08 -10.67
CA MET A 446 -7.23 18.96 -10.88
C MET A 446 -7.63 18.15 -12.13
N MET A 447 -8.90 17.76 -12.25
CA MET A 447 -9.43 17.03 -13.40
C MET A 447 -9.25 17.80 -14.71
N THR A 448 -9.52 19.11 -14.67
CA THR A 448 -9.37 20.01 -15.83
C THR A 448 -7.90 20.13 -16.27
N LYS A 449 -6.96 20.18 -15.32
CA LYS A 449 -5.52 20.18 -15.60
C LYS A 449 -5.07 18.83 -16.16
N TYR A 450 -5.48 17.72 -15.55
CA TYR A 450 -5.13 16.37 -15.99
C TYR A 450 -5.62 16.08 -17.42
N ALA A 451 -6.84 16.49 -17.76
CA ALA A 451 -7.42 16.29 -19.10
C ALA A 451 -6.61 16.96 -20.23
N LYS A 452 -5.77 17.96 -19.90
CA LYS A 452 -4.89 18.68 -20.83
C LYS A 452 -3.50 18.07 -20.93
N PHE A 453 -3.18 17.04 -20.15
CA PHE A 453 -1.86 16.42 -20.18
C PHE A 453 -1.54 15.82 -21.55
N PRO A 454 -0.29 15.95 -22.03
CA PRO A 454 0.14 15.26 -23.22
C PRO A 454 -0.02 13.74 -23.06
N LYS A 455 -0.32 13.08 -24.18
CA LYS A 455 -0.55 11.64 -24.21
C LYS A 455 0.59 10.93 -24.93
N ILE A 456 1.13 9.88 -24.31
CA ILE A 456 2.00 8.92 -24.99
C ILE A 456 1.12 8.15 -25.97
N LYS A 457 1.57 8.03 -27.23
CA LYS A 457 0.82 7.34 -28.28
C LYS A 457 0.77 5.85 -27.95
N LYS A 458 -0.43 5.29 -27.93
CA LYS A 458 -0.61 3.83 -27.83
C LYS A 458 0.00 3.10 -29.03
N CYS A 459 0.38 1.86 -28.82
CA CYS A 459 0.84 1.00 -29.89
C CYS A 459 -0.28 0.71 -30.91
N PRO A 460 0.05 0.57 -32.20
CA PRO A 460 -0.92 0.13 -33.20
C PRO A 460 -1.57 -1.19 -32.77
N GLY A 461 -2.90 -1.27 -32.84
CA GLY A 461 -3.64 -2.49 -32.49
C GLY A 461 -3.77 -2.76 -30.99
N ALA A 462 -3.47 -1.80 -30.10
CA ALA A 462 -3.69 -1.98 -28.67
C ALA A 462 -5.16 -2.33 -28.35
N SER A 463 -5.36 -3.48 -27.70
CA SER A 463 -6.64 -4.04 -27.30
C SER A 463 -7.16 -3.35 -26.05
N PHE A 464 -6.33 -3.23 -25.01
CA PHE A 464 -6.78 -2.85 -23.69
C PHE A 464 -6.33 -1.45 -23.27
N LEU A 465 -5.12 -1.04 -23.66
CA LEU A 465 -4.60 0.29 -23.41
C LEU A 465 -5.39 1.36 -24.17
N LYS A 466 -6.02 2.27 -23.42
CA LYS A 466 -6.85 3.34 -23.98
C LYS A 466 -6.09 4.67 -24.08
N ALA A 467 -5.33 5.02 -23.04
CA ALA A 467 -4.51 6.22 -23.00
C ALA A 467 -3.38 6.09 -21.98
N ILE A 468 -2.30 6.86 -22.19
CA ILE A 468 -1.31 7.14 -21.16
C ILE A 468 -1.12 8.65 -21.12
N SER A 469 -1.59 9.28 -20.06
CA SER A 469 -1.52 10.72 -19.84
C SER A 469 -0.37 11.03 -18.88
N VAL A 470 0.51 11.96 -19.27
CA VAL A 470 1.69 12.32 -18.47
C VAL A 470 1.75 13.82 -18.24
N GLY A 471 1.89 14.25 -16.99
CA GLY A 471 1.94 15.68 -16.70
C GLY A 471 2.34 15.99 -15.27
N THR A 472 2.39 17.27 -14.93
CA THR A 472 2.79 17.75 -13.61
C THR A 472 1.73 18.66 -13.02
N LEU A 473 1.43 18.47 -11.74
CA LEU A 473 0.65 19.38 -10.93
C LEU A 473 1.56 19.97 -9.84
N VAL A 474 1.42 21.26 -9.56
CA VAL A 474 1.99 21.89 -8.37
C VAL A 474 0.81 22.23 -7.48
N VAL A 475 0.76 21.61 -6.31
CA VAL A 475 -0.38 21.67 -5.38
C VAL A 475 0.10 22.10 -4.00
N THR A 476 -0.81 22.62 -3.18
CA THR A 476 -0.49 23.06 -1.82
C THR A 476 -1.26 22.25 -0.80
N THR A 477 -0.61 21.80 0.27
CA THR A 477 -1.28 21.02 1.32
C THR A 477 -2.26 21.86 2.15
N VAL A 478 -3.27 21.20 2.70
CA VAL A 478 -4.12 21.73 3.80
C VAL A 478 -3.80 21.00 5.09
N ASP A 479 -4.09 21.63 6.23
CA ASP A 479 -4.01 20.95 7.53
C ASP A 479 -4.97 19.77 7.55
N ASN A 480 -4.43 18.60 7.87
CA ASN A 480 -5.19 17.36 7.92
C ASN A 480 -4.72 16.50 9.12
N ASP A 481 -5.46 16.59 10.22
CA ASP A 481 -5.18 15.87 11.46
C ASP A 481 -5.28 14.35 11.31
N LEU A 482 -6.10 13.86 10.39
CA LEU A 482 -6.22 12.42 10.15
C LEU A 482 -4.90 11.85 9.59
N TRP A 483 -4.22 12.62 8.74
CA TRP A 483 -2.92 12.28 8.17
C TRP A 483 -1.73 12.83 8.97
N GLY A 484 -1.94 13.81 9.85
CA GLY A 484 -0.86 14.59 10.45
C GLY A 484 -0.06 15.39 9.41
N ILE A 485 -0.70 15.79 8.31
CA ILE A 485 -0.09 16.62 7.27
C ILE A 485 -0.36 18.09 7.62
N PRO A 486 0.68 18.93 7.78
CA PRO A 486 0.49 20.36 7.95
C PRO A 486 0.15 21.03 6.61
N GLY A 487 -0.61 22.11 6.69
CA GLY A 487 -0.97 22.94 5.55
C GLY A 487 0.21 23.76 5.00
N HIS A 488 -0.03 24.37 3.84
CA HIS A 488 0.87 25.33 3.21
C HIS A 488 2.23 24.77 2.74
N ILE A 489 2.33 23.46 2.55
CA ILE A 489 3.49 22.84 1.90
C ILE A 489 3.21 22.72 0.40
N VAL A 490 4.09 23.29 -0.42
CA VAL A 490 4.04 23.09 -1.86
C VAL A 490 4.60 21.71 -2.21
N VAL A 491 3.84 20.95 -2.99
CA VAL A 491 4.18 19.60 -3.45
C VAL A 491 4.08 19.56 -4.97
N THR A 492 5.11 19.01 -5.62
CA THR A 492 5.12 18.72 -7.05
C THR A 492 4.70 17.27 -7.29
N LEU A 493 3.65 17.06 -8.08
CA LEU A 493 3.16 15.75 -8.46
C LEU A 493 3.42 15.52 -9.95
N HIS A 494 4.30 14.58 -10.27
CA HIS A 494 4.50 14.06 -11.62
C HIS A 494 3.61 12.84 -11.82
N LEU A 495 2.65 12.91 -12.72
CA LEU A 495 1.61 11.89 -12.87
C LEU A 495 1.82 11.12 -14.17
N ILE A 496 1.77 9.79 -14.06
CA ILE A 496 1.68 8.86 -15.19
C ILE A 496 0.39 8.08 -15.04
N GLY A 497 -0.66 8.49 -15.75
CA GLY A 497 -1.95 7.82 -15.71
C GLY A 497 -2.17 6.91 -16.90
N VAL A 498 -2.36 5.62 -16.63
CA VAL A 498 -2.61 4.59 -17.64
C VAL A 498 -4.09 4.19 -17.59
N ALA A 499 -4.82 4.54 -18.64
CA ALA A 499 -6.22 4.18 -18.80
C ALA A 499 -6.36 2.84 -19.52
N SER A 500 -7.11 1.90 -18.93
CA SER A 500 -7.31 0.55 -19.48
C SER A 500 -8.77 0.11 -19.44
N SER A 501 -9.14 -0.76 -20.38
CA SER A 501 -10.41 -1.53 -20.28
C SER A 501 -10.29 -2.84 -19.52
N VAL A 502 -9.07 -3.31 -19.19
CA VAL A 502 -8.91 -4.34 -18.16
C VAL A 502 -9.33 -3.72 -16.83
N THR A 503 -10.16 -4.41 -16.06
CA THR A 503 -10.58 -3.93 -14.74
C THR A 503 -9.52 -4.25 -13.70
N MET A 504 -9.82 -4.06 -12.41
CA MET A 504 -8.92 -4.36 -11.31
C MET A 504 -8.85 -5.87 -10.98
N GLY A 505 -9.71 -6.70 -11.59
CA GLY A 505 -9.87 -8.13 -11.36
C GLY A 505 -11.25 -8.59 -11.82
N GLY A 506 -11.48 -9.92 -11.93
CA GLY A 506 -12.86 -10.45 -11.97
C GLY A 506 -13.61 -10.61 -13.26
N THR A 507 -13.49 -11.78 -13.85
CA THR A 507 -14.04 -12.17 -15.16
C THR A 507 -13.17 -11.79 -16.36
N GLU A 508 -12.13 -10.98 -16.16
CA GLU A 508 -11.05 -10.88 -17.16
C GLU A 508 -10.33 -12.21 -17.25
N ASP A 509 -9.93 -12.53 -18.47
CA ASP A 509 -8.92 -13.53 -18.66
C ASP A 509 -7.63 -13.03 -17.99
N LEU A 510 -7.03 -13.84 -17.10
CA LEU A 510 -5.77 -13.46 -16.47
C LEU A 510 -4.64 -13.25 -17.51
N HIS A 511 -4.81 -13.77 -18.73
CA HIS A 511 -3.93 -13.49 -19.86
C HIS A 511 -4.04 -12.04 -20.37
N ASP A 512 -5.18 -11.36 -20.21
CA ASP A 512 -5.41 -9.97 -20.67
C ASP A 512 -4.47 -8.98 -19.95
N TYR A 513 -4.12 -9.26 -18.70
CA TYR A 513 -3.12 -8.47 -17.97
C TYR A 513 -1.74 -8.55 -18.63
N GLY A 514 -1.37 -9.71 -19.18
CA GLY A 514 -0.14 -9.87 -19.95
C GLY A 514 -0.14 -9.05 -21.24
N THR A 515 -1.28 -9.04 -21.95
CA THR A 515 -1.47 -8.19 -23.13
C THR A 515 -1.36 -6.70 -22.76
N LEU A 516 -1.96 -6.27 -21.64
CA LEU A 516 -1.86 -4.90 -21.13
C LEU A 516 -0.42 -4.53 -20.76
N VAL A 517 0.32 -5.40 -20.06
CA VAL A 517 1.74 -5.17 -19.71
C VAL A 517 2.55 -4.87 -20.96
N ARG A 518 2.39 -5.68 -22.02
CA ARG A 518 3.05 -5.47 -23.31
C ARG A 518 2.68 -4.14 -23.94
N GLU A 519 1.40 -3.82 -24.02
CA GLU A 519 0.94 -2.57 -24.65
C GLU A 519 1.50 -1.33 -23.95
N VAL A 520 1.56 -1.34 -22.62
CA VAL A 520 2.15 -0.26 -21.83
C VAL A 520 3.67 -0.20 -22.06
N ALA A 521 4.38 -1.33 -21.95
CA ALA A 521 5.84 -1.37 -22.14
C ALA A 521 6.25 -0.90 -23.53
N GLN A 522 5.57 -1.37 -24.57
CA GLN A 522 5.81 -0.93 -25.94
C GLN A 522 5.51 0.55 -26.15
N ALA A 523 4.47 1.10 -25.52
CA ALA A 523 4.13 2.53 -25.67
C ALA A 523 5.26 3.43 -25.16
N PHE A 524 5.84 3.11 -23.99
CA PHE A 524 7.00 3.84 -23.45
C PHE A 524 8.27 3.62 -24.28
N ALA A 525 8.48 2.43 -24.83
CA ALA A 525 9.66 2.12 -25.64
C ALA A 525 9.59 2.61 -27.10
N ALA A 526 8.40 3.02 -27.58
CA ALA A 526 8.20 3.32 -28.99
C ALA A 526 8.97 4.57 -29.45
N PRO A 527 9.66 4.53 -30.62
CA PRO A 527 10.43 5.67 -31.13
C PRO A 527 9.61 6.95 -31.34
N ASN A 528 8.35 6.83 -31.75
CA ASN A 528 7.45 7.96 -31.99
C ASN A 528 6.95 8.65 -30.70
N ASN A 529 7.29 8.09 -29.54
CA ASN A 529 7.06 8.66 -28.21
C ASN A 529 8.36 9.13 -27.54
N ALA A 530 9.52 8.97 -28.19
CA ALA A 530 10.82 9.24 -27.60
C ALA A 530 10.94 10.68 -27.06
N ASP A 531 10.42 11.68 -27.76
CA ASP A 531 10.49 13.08 -27.31
C ASP A 531 9.74 13.29 -25.98
N LEU A 532 8.53 12.73 -25.85
CA LEU A 532 7.73 12.88 -24.64
C LEU A 532 8.30 12.02 -23.50
N VAL A 533 8.70 10.78 -23.78
CA VAL A 533 9.22 9.86 -22.75
C VAL A 533 10.60 10.33 -22.27
N ARG A 534 11.54 10.61 -23.17
CA ARG A 534 12.91 10.99 -22.81
C ARG A 534 13.03 12.45 -22.40
N GLY A 535 12.24 13.33 -23.00
CA GLY A 535 12.28 14.78 -22.73
C GLY A 535 11.42 15.22 -21.55
N THR A 536 10.33 14.51 -21.24
CA THR A 536 9.40 14.90 -20.15
C THR A 536 9.38 13.88 -19.02
N VAL A 537 9.17 12.60 -19.32
CA VAL A 537 8.98 11.58 -18.27
C VAL A 537 10.30 11.21 -17.60
N MET A 538 11.35 10.94 -18.37
CA MET A 538 12.63 10.44 -17.85
C MET A 538 13.33 11.39 -16.86
N PRO A 539 13.29 12.74 -17.02
CA PRO A 539 13.80 13.66 -16.00
C PRO A 539 13.20 13.44 -14.61
N TRP A 540 11.94 13.01 -14.52
CA TRP A 540 11.30 12.67 -13.23
C TRP A 540 11.96 11.48 -12.51
N PHE A 541 12.65 10.60 -13.26
CA PHE A 541 13.30 9.39 -12.77
C PHE A 541 14.82 9.54 -12.63
N LEU A 542 15.46 10.31 -13.52
CA LEU A 542 16.91 10.46 -13.54
C LEU A 542 17.40 11.76 -12.87
N GLY A 543 16.51 12.71 -12.61
CA GLY A 543 16.86 14.06 -12.19
C GLY A 543 17.16 14.97 -13.39
N ASP A 544 17.23 16.27 -13.14
CA ASP A 544 17.73 17.20 -14.14
C ASP A 544 19.21 16.91 -14.41
N PRO A 545 19.67 16.92 -15.67
CA PRO A 545 21.08 16.72 -16.02
C PRO A 545 21.98 17.92 -15.64
N THR A 546 21.60 18.75 -14.66
CA THR A 546 22.43 19.85 -14.20
C THR A 546 23.79 19.28 -13.79
N PRO A 547 24.92 19.76 -14.36
CA PRO A 547 26.23 19.28 -13.96
C PRO A 547 26.35 19.45 -12.45
N ALA A 548 26.75 18.39 -11.76
CA ALA A 548 27.08 18.48 -10.35
C ALA A 548 28.05 19.66 -10.18
N SER A 549 27.59 20.75 -9.57
CA SER A 549 28.47 21.82 -9.11
C SER A 549 29.53 21.13 -8.27
N GLU A 550 30.79 21.26 -8.68
CA GLU A 550 31.94 20.71 -7.98
C GLU A 550 31.78 20.98 -6.48
N ALA A 551 31.80 19.90 -5.70
CA ALA A 551 31.88 20.01 -4.26
C ALA A 551 33.11 20.88 -3.92
N PRO A 552 33.04 21.76 -2.90
CA PRO A 552 34.22 22.49 -2.46
C PRO A 552 35.29 21.46 -2.09
N THR A 553 36.40 21.49 -2.81
CA THR A 553 37.59 20.74 -2.46
C THR A 553 38.11 21.30 -1.14
N ASP A 554 37.84 20.59 -0.05
CA ASP A 554 38.55 20.79 1.21
C ASP A 554 40.04 20.52 0.96
N ALA A 555 40.80 21.61 0.86
CA ALA A 555 42.26 21.55 0.84
C ALA A 555 42.76 21.04 2.21
N PRO A 556 43.73 20.11 2.26
CA PRO A 556 44.34 19.70 3.51
C PRO A 556 45.22 20.83 4.04
N GLY A 557 44.84 21.41 5.18
CA GLY A 557 45.71 22.29 5.95
C GLY A 557 46.94 21.52 6.45
N SER A 558 48.10 21.87 5.89
CA SER A 558 49.40 21.45 6.34
C SER A 558 49.71 22.03 7.72
N HIS A 559 49.80 21.18 8.75
CA HIS A 559 50.53 21.51 9.96
C HIS A 559 52.02 21.20 9.74
N SER A 560 52.83 22.24 9.52
CA SER A 560 54.27 22.21 9.74
C SER A 560 54.64 23.26 10.79
N ALA A 561 55.41 22.80 11.77
CA ALA A 561 55.89 23.53 12.95
C ALA A 561 56.62 24.84 12.63
N SER A 562 56.53 25.80 13.54
CA SER A 562 57.56 26.82 13.73
C SER A 562 58.00 26.82 15.19
N GLU A 563 59.27 26.52 15.37
CA GLU A 563 60.06 26.59 16.60
C GLU A 563 60.06 28.02 17.16
N ALA A 564 59.93 28.13 18.48
CA ALA A 564 60.15 29.38 19.21
C ALA A 564 61.52 29.31 19.88
N GLU A 565 62.51 29.97 19.26
CA GLU A 565 63.77 30.33 19.91
C GLU A 565 63.50 31.33 21.04
N THR A 566 63.92 30.96 22.24
CA THR A 566 63.93 31.83 23.42
C THR A 566 65.37 32.29 23.62
N GLU A 567 65.66 33.55 23.29
CA GLU A 567 66.94 34.18 23.62
C GLU A 567 66.80 35.10 24.84
N ARG A 568 67.89 35.12 25.61
CA ARG A 568 68.04 35.51 27.02
C ARG A 568 67.95 37.01 27.28
N ALA A 569 67.58 37.37 28.52
CA ALA A 569 68.18 38.50 29.23
C ALA A 569 68.28 38.18 30.73
N SER A 570 69.40 38.60 31.30
CA SER A 570 69.98 38.29 32.60
C SER A 570 69.51 39.23 33.73
N ASP A 571 69.93 38.85 34.94
CA ASP A 571 70.21 39.68 36.12
C ASP A 571 69.09 39.94 37.14
N ALA A 572 69.03 39.07 38.18
CA ALA A 572 69.27 39.39 39.60
C ALA A 572 68.98 38.16 40.48
#